data_AF-A0A3B0ZN17-F1
#
_entry.id   AF-A0A3B0ZN17-F1
#
_cell.length_a   1.000
_cell.length_b   1.000
_cell.length_c   1.000
_cell.angle_alpha   90.00
_cell.angle_beta   90.00
_cell.angle_gamma   90.00
#
_symmetry.space_group_name_H-M   'P 1'
#
loop_
_entity.id
_entity.type
_entity.pdbx_description
1 polymer ?
#
loop_
_entity_poly.entity_id
_entity_poly.type
_entity_poly.pdbx_seq_one_letter_code
_entity_poly.pdbx_strand_id
1 'polypeptide(L)' 'AYCGVHRTYMGAVERGERNISLMNIIRIADALKMKPSELLALTKL' A
#
# COMPACT_ATOMS: atom_id res chain seq x y z
N ALA A 1 2.88 12.42 5.96
CA ALA A 1 2.47 11.00 5.90
C ALA A 1 1.06 10.94 5.32
N TYR A 2 0.93 10.89 3.98
CA TYR A 2 -0.37 11.09 3.30
C TYR A 2 -1.37 9.94 3.53
N CYS A 3 -0.88 8.72 3.72
CA CYS A 3 -1.66 7.52 4.02
C CYS A 3 -1.47 7.02 5.47
N GLY A 4 -0.74 7.77 6.31
CA GLY A 4 -0.40 7.37 7.68
C GLY A 4 0.42 6.06 7.80
N VAL A 5 1.12 5.69 6.72
CA VAL A 5 2.14 4.63 6.72
C VAL A 5 3.52 5.26 6.96
N HIS A 6 4.32 4.63 7.82
CA HIS A 6 5.68 5.10 8.11
C HIS A 6 6.58 4.88 6.90
N ARG A 7 7.37 5.89 6.51
CA ARG A 7 8.25 5.82 5.32
C ARG A 7 9.19 4.61 5.31
N THR A 8 9.71 4.22 6.47
CA THR A 8 10.62 3.09 6.63
C THR A 8 9.90 1.75 6.44
N TYR A 9 8.66 1.66 6.91
CA TYR A 9 7.80 0.50 6.67
C TYR A 9 7.44 0.39 5.17
N MET A 10 7.08 1.50 4.52
CA MET A 10 6.77 1.52 3.09
C MET A 10 7.97 1.02 2.26
N GLY A 11 9.17 1.54 2.52
CA GLY A 11 10.37 1.09 1.83
C GLY A 11 10.71 -0.38 2.07
N ALA A 12 10.48 -0.91 3.28
CA ALA A 12 10.65 -2.34 3.56
C ALA A 12 9.65 -3.21 2.78
N VAL A 13 8.41 -2.74 2.59
CA VAL A 13 7.41 -3.41 1.77
C VAL A 13 7.84 -3.42 0.29
N GLU A 14 8.27 -2.29 -0.26
CA GLU A 14 8.67 -2.17 -1.66
C GLU A 14 9.89 -3.05 -2.02
N ARG A 15 10.81 -3.28 -1.07
CA ARG A 15 11.96 -4.19 -1.23
C ARG A 15 11.63 -5.67 -0.97
N GLY A 16 10.39 -5.99 -0.58
CA GLY A 16 9.99 -7.36 -0.22
C GLY A 16 10.53 -7.84 1.13
N GLU A 17 11.06 -6.95 1.97
CA GLU A 17 11.57 -7.29 3.31
C GLU A 17 10.44 -7.46 4.34
N ARG A 18 9.26 -6.87 4.08
CA ARG A 18 8.07 -7.02 4.92
C ARG A 18 6.81 -7.20 4.09
N ASN A 19 5.92 -8.04 4.60
CA ASN A 19 4.56 -8.16 4.07
C ASN A 19 3.72 -6.95 4.46
N ILE A 20 2.93 -6.46 3.51
CA ILE A 20 1.97 -5.39 3.76
C ILE A 20 0.69 -5.96 4.38
N SER A 21 0.17 -5.31 5.43
CA SER A 21 -1.14 -5.67 6.00
C SER A 21 -2.28 -5.12 5.14
N LEU A 22 -3.43 -5.80 5.17
CA LEU A 22 -4.63 -5.34 4.46
C LEU A 22 -5.06 -3.94 4.89
N MET A 23 -4.94 -3.60 6.19
CA MET A 23 -5.24 -2.27 6.70
C MET A 23 -4.37 -1.19 6.05
N ASN A 24 -3.08 -1.46 5.82
CA ASN A 24 -2.20 -0.51 5.15
C ASN A 24 -2.52 -0.39 3.66
N ILE A 25 -2.93 -1.47 2.98
CA ILE A 25 -3.44 -1.41 1.61
C ILE A 25 -4.66 -0.48 1.54
N ILE A 26 -5.63 -0.62 2.46
CA ILE A 26 -6.83 0.23 2.52
C ILE A 26 -6.45 1.70 2.72
N ARG A 27 -5.53 1.99 3.65
CA ARG A 27 -5.06 3.37 3.91
C ARG A 27 -4.35 4.00 2.71
N ILE A 28 -3.58 3.19 1.97
CA ILE A 28 -2.92 3.65 0.75
C ILE A 28 -3.95 3.93 -0.34
N ALA A 29 -4.91 3.02 -0.54
CA ALA A 29 -5.99 3.19 -1.52
C ALA A 29 -6.84 4.44 -1.23
N ASP A 30 -7.20 4.66 0.04
CA ASP A 30 -7.94 5.85 0.48
C ASP A 30 -7.17 7.15 0.20
N ALA A 31 -5.88 7.21 0.53
CA ALA A 31 -5.03 8.36 0.24
C ALA A 31 -4.87 8.63 -1.27
N LEU A 32 -4.95 7.59 -2.10
CA LEU A 32 -4.93 7.67 -3.57
C LEU A 32 -6.32 7.93 -4.17
N LYS A 33 -7.38 7.97 -3.36
CA LYS A 33 -8.79 8.08 -3.80
C LYS A 33 -9.19 6.97 -4.78
N MET A 34 -8.74 5.74 -4.50
CA MET A 34 -9.01 4.54 -5.31
C MET A 34 -9.61 3.44 -4.44
N LYS A 35 -10.30 2.48 -5.06
CA LYS A 35 -10.70 1.26 -4.38
C LYS A 35 -9.48 0.35 -4.16
N PRO A 36 -9.41 -0.40 -3.04
CA PRO A 36 -8.34 -1.38 -2.82
C PRO A 36 -8.21 -2.41 -3.95
N SER A 37 -9.33 -2.80 -4.57
CA SER A 37 -9.34 -3.70 -5.72
C SER A 37 -8.67 -3.11 -6.95
N GLU A 38 -8.82 -1.80 -7.19
CA GLU A 38 -8.19 -1.10 -8.31
C GLU A 38 -6.68 -1.01 -8.07
N LEU A 39 -6.26 -0.70 -6.84
CA LEU A 39 -4.85 -0.67 -6.44
C LEU A 39 -4.16 -2.01 -6.70
N LEU A 40 -4.80 -3.13 -6.35
CA LEU A 40 -4.26 -4.48 -6.57
C LEU A 40 -4.30 -4.92 -8.04
N ALA A 41 -5.24 -4.40 -8.83
CA ALA A 41 -5.36 -4.73 -10.24
C ALA A 41 -4.34 -3.99 -11.14
N LEU A 42 -3.57 -3.05 -10.60
CA LEU A 42 -2.56 -2.29 -11.37
C LEU A 42 -1.42 -3.18 -11.89
N THR A 43 -1.16 -4.32 -11.26
CA THR A 43 -0.13 -5.26 -11.71
C THR A 43 -0.76 -6.37 -12.54
N LYS A 44 -0.31 -6.54 -13.78
CA LYS A 44 -0.51 -7.78 -14.54
C LYS A 44 0.54 -8.79 -14.07
N LEU A 45 0.12 -9.76 -13.26
CA LEU A 45 0.87 -11.00 -13.08
C LEU A 45 0.66 -11.92 -14.29
#